data_AF-A7B8L3-F1
#
_entry.id   AF-A7B8L3-F1
#
_cell.length_a   1.000
_cell.length_b   1.000
_cell.length_c   1.000
_cell.angle_alpha   90.00
_cell.angle_beta   90.00
_cell.angle_gamma   90.00
#
_symmetry.space_group_name_H-M   'P 1'
#
loop_
_entity.id
_entity.type
_entity.pdbx_description
1 polymer ?
#
loop_
_entity_poly.entity_id
_entity_poly.type
_entity_poly.pdbx_seq_one_letter_code
_entity_poly.pdbx_strand_id
1 'polypeptide(L)'
;MRKKVVVALVAAMSLTIAGTGTVFAMNNFHMHGENCEYSFWRIKRILEQDYDYRLEKVGQGYKANRRAGYTERYNLIRNSDNKILLEWIKLDGLRKVLGEAGYPLHDEKSRNKKVSDSRNRKE
;
A
#
# COMPACT_ATOMS: atom_id res chain seq x y z
N MET A 1 -1.24 13.32 -15.88
CA MET A 1 -2.56 12.64 -15.84
C MET A 1 -2.65 11.49 -14.81
N ARG A 2 -1.54 10.83 -14.41
CA ARG A 2 -1.56 9.69 -13.47
C ARG A 2 -2.08 10.00 -12.05
N LYS A 3 -1.75 11.19 -11.51
CA LYS A 3 -2.21 11.65 -10.18
C LYS A 3 -3.74 11.74 -10.05
N LYS A 4 -4.44 12.12 -11.13
CA LYS A 4 -5.91 12.21 -11.10
C LYS A 4 -6.58 10.84 -11.09
N VAL A 5 -5.96 9.82 -11.71
CA VAL A 5 -6.52 8.46 -11.79
C VAL A 5 -6.47 7.77 -10.45
N VAL A 6 -5.33 7.79 -9.74
CA VAL A 6 -5.25 7.14 -8.42
C VAL A 6 -6.05 7.92 -7.38
N VAL A 7 -6.09 9.26 -7.41
CA VAL A 7 -7.00 10.02 -6.54
C VAL A 7 -8.45 9.68 -6.86
N ALA A 8 -8.84 9.61 -8.13
CA ALA A 8 -10.20 9.21 -8.51
C ALA A 8 -10.52 7.75 -8.15
N LEU A 9 -9.53 6.85 -8.17
CA LEU A 9 -9.70 5.44 -7.88
C LEU A 9 -9.69 5.18 -6.36
N VAL A 10 -8.83 5.86 -5.60
CA VAL A 10 -8.88 5.93 -4.13
C VAL A 10 -10.18 6.59 -3.69
N ALA A 11 -10.58 7.71 -4.30
CA ALA A 11 -11.84 8.38 -4.01
C ALA A 11 -13.05 7.53 -4.41
N ALA A 12 -13.02 6.82 -5.54
CA ALA A 12 -14.07 5.87 -5.92
C ALA A 12 -14.12 4.69 -4.93
N MET A 13 -12.98 4.19 -4.48
CA MET A 13 -12.89 3.18 -3.42
C MET A 13 -13.48 3.71 -2.10
N SER A 14 -13.20 4.97 -1.72
CA SER A 14 -13.80 5.64 -0.56
C SER A 14 -15.30 5.92 -0.72
N LEU A 15 -15.76 6.30 -1.92
CA LEU A 15 -17.17 6.60 -2.22
C LEU A 15 -18.00 5.31 -2.17
N THR A 16 -17.43 4.19 -2.62
CA THR A 16 -18.06 2.87 -2.54
C THR A 16 -18.23 2.42 -1.07
N ILE A 17 -17.34 2.85 -0.18
CA ILE A 17 -17.41 2.56 1.27
C ILE A 17 -18.53 3.35 1.98
N ALA A 18 -18.89 4.54 1.47
CA ALA A 18 -19.90 5.39 2.10
C ALA A 18 -21.36 4.96 1.83
N GLY A 19 -21.62 4.19 0.76
CA GLY A 19 -22.98 3.80 0.34
C GLY A 19 -23.35 2.33 0.60
N THR A 20 -22.36 1.45 0.75
CA THR A 20 -22.55 0.01 0.96
C THR A 20 -21.43 -0.45 1.88
N GLY A 21 -21.71 -1.17 2.97
CA GLY A 21 -20.73 -1.55 4.01
C GLY A 21 -19.58 -2.46 3.56
N THR A 22 -18.70 -1.98 2.67
CA THR A 22 -17.72 -2.78 1.93
C THR A 22 -16.27 -2.40 2.24
N VAL A 23 -15.94 -2.12 3.51
CA VAL A 23 -14.57 -2.41 4.01
C VAL A 23 -14.20 -3.88 3.71
N PHE A 24 -15.22 -4.73 3.53
CA PHE A 24 -15.16 -6.12 3.09
C PHE A 24 -14.57 -6.35 1.68
N ALA A 25 -14.78 -5.45 0.70
CA ALA A 25 -14.36 -5.69 -0.69
C ALA A 25 -12.84 -5.64 -0.86
N MET A 26 -12.17 -4.67 -0.20
CA MET A 26 -10.69 -4.61 -0.20
C MET A 26 -10.06 -5.83 0.49
N ASN A 27 -10.79 -6.47 1.40
CA ASN A 27 -10.32 -7.60 2.20
C ASN A 27 -10.53 -8.95 1.52
N ASN A 28 -11.45 -9.02 0.57
CA ASN A 28 -11.77 -10.22 -0.21
C ASN A 28 -10.93 -10.39 -1.49
N PHE A 29 -10.03 -9.46 -1.82
CA PHE A 29 -8.96 -9.73 -2.77
C PHE A 29 -7.92 -10.66 -2.11
N HIS A 30 -8.28 -11.93 -1.94
CA HIS A 30 -7.37 -13.01 -1.57
C HIS A 30 -6.69 -13.49 -2.86
N MET A 31 -5.61 -12.81 -3.26
CA MET A 31 -4.80 -13.25 -4.38
C MET A 31 -4.03 -14.50 -3.94
N HIS A 32 -4.44 -15.67 -4.40
CA HIS A 32 -3.60 -16.86 -4.34
C HIS A 32 -2.45 -16.70 -5.34
N GLY A 33 -1.23 -16.59 -4.85
CA GLY A 33 -0.07 -17.15 -5.57
C GLY A 33 0.66 -16.30 -6.61
N GLU A 34 0.31 -15.05 -6.87
CA GLU A 34 1.12 -14.19 -7.76
C GLU A 34 1.95 -13.21 -6.93
N ASN A 35 3.28 -13.33 -7.05
CA ASN A 35 4.28 -12.50 -6.39
C ASN A 35 3.98 -11.01 -6.60
N CYS A 36 3.32 -10.40 -5.63
CA CYS A 36 2.99 -8.99 -5.66
C CYS A 36 4.29 -8.19 -5.45
N GLU A 37 4.91 -7.74 -6.55
CA GLU A 37 6.31 -7.33 -6.60
C GLU A 37 6.64 -6.10 -5.74
N TYR A 38 5.65 -5.23 -5.51
CA TYR A 38 5.84 -3.97 -4.78
C TYR A 38 6.18 -4.20 -3.30
N SER A 39 7.38 -3.74 -2.91
CA SER A 39 7.77 -3.64 -1.50
C SER A 39 6.95 -2.57 -0.78
N PHE A 40 6.70 -2.78 0.52
CA PHE A 40 6.03 -1.81 1.39
C PHE A 40 6.67 -0.40 1.27
N TRP A 41 7.99 -0.33 1.30
CA TRP A 41 8.75 0.92 1.17
C TRP A 41 8.54 1.63 -0.16
N ARG A 42 8.30 0.88 -1.24
CA ARG A 42 7.98 1.48 -2.54
C ARG A 42 6.58 2.10 -2.51
N ILE A 43 5.60 1.38 -1.99
CA ILE A 43 4.21 1.85 -1.86
C ILE A 43 4.17 3.12 -1.00
N LYS A 44 4.80 3.07 0.19
CA LYS A 44 4.90 4.21 1.10
C LYS A 44 5.45 5.47 0.39
N ARG A 45 6.55 5.33 -0.36
CA ARG A 45 7.15 6.45 -1.10
C ARG A 45 6.25 6.99 -2.21
N ILE A 46 5.58 6.14 -2.97
CA ILE A 46 4.65 6.61 -4.02
C ILE A 46 3.54 7.45 -3.40
N LEU A 47 2.96 6.97 -2.30
CA LEU A 47 1.88 7.65 -1.58
C LEU A 47 2.32 9.00 -1.01
N GLU A 48 3.51 9.05 -0.40
CA GLU A 48 4.07 10.30 0.13
C GLU A 48 4.43 11.30 -0.98
N GLN A 49 5.06 10.85 -2.08
CA GLN A 49 5.55 11.73 -3.15
C GLN A 49 4.45 12.28 -4.05
N ASP A 50 3.47 11.45 -4.42
CA ASP A 50 2.48 11.82 -5.43
C ASP A 50 1.15 12.30 -4.86
N TYR A 51 0.79 11.87 -3.65
CA TYR A 51 -0.56 11.99 -3.11
C TYR A 51 -0.64 12.64 -1.72
N ASP A 52 0.49 12.91 -1.06
CA ASP A 52 0.55 13.41 0.32
C ASP A 52 -0.19 12.49 1.33
N TYR A 53 -0.10 11.18 1.11
CA TYR A 53 -0.69 10.18 2.00
C TYR A 53 0.38 9.41 2.76
N ARG A 54 0.06 9.04 4.00
CA ARG A 54 0.85 8.12 4.83
C ARG A 54 0.09 6.84 5.12
N LEU A 55 0.86 5.76 5.24
CA LEU A 55 0.37 4.46 5.71
C LEU A 55 0.75 4.28 7.18
N GLU A 56 -0.25 4.10 8.03
CA GLU A 56 -0.07 3.73 9.44
C GLU A 56 -0.46 2.28 9.67
N LYS A 57 0.36 1.54 10.41
CA LYS A 57 0.07 0.14 10.75
C LYS A 57 -0.96 0.10 11.87
N VAL A 58 -2.03 -0.66 11.67
CA VAL A 58 -3.08 -0.85 12.69
C VAL A 58 -2.61 -1.87 13.72
N GLY A 59 -2.75 -1.52 15.00
CA GLY A 59 -2.52 -2.45 16.11
C GLY A 59 -3.58 -3.55 16.15
N GLN A 60 -3.25 -4.76 15.71
CA GLN A 60 -4.16 -5.92 15.69
C GLN A 60 -4.06 -6.80 16.95
N GLY A 61 -3.36 -6.33 17.98
CA GLY A 61 -3.13 -7.03 19.23
C GLY A 61 -1.73 -7.67 19.36
N TYR A 62 -1.35 -7.98 20.59
CA TYR A 62 -0.07 -8.64 20.91
C TYR A 62 0.01 -10.02 20.28
N LYS A 63 1.16 -10.34 19.64
CA LYS A 63 1.40 -11.62 18.95
C LYS A 63 0.35 -12.00 17.90
N ALA A 64 -0.39 -11.03 17.37
CA ALA A 64 -1.40 -11.29 16.33
C ALA A 64 -0.81 -12.00 15.10
N ASN A 65 0.47 -11.73 14.80
CA ASN A 65 1.24 -12.37 13.73
C ASN A 65 1.46 -13.89 13.88
N ARG A 66 1.16 -14.48 15.05
CA ARG A 66 1.25 -15.93 15.27
C ARG A 66 0.03 -16.70 14.78
N ARG A 67 -1.06 -16.00 14.45
CA ARG A 67 -2.31 -16.63 13.99
C ARG A 67 -2.16 -17.07 12.52
N ALA A 68 -2.65 -18.26 12.20
CA ALA A 68 -2.72 -18.71 10.81
C ALA A 68 -3.59 -17.75 9.98
N GLY A 69 -3.13 -17.37 8.79
CA GLY A 69 -3.82 -16.39 7.94
C GLY A 69 -3.69 -14.94 8.40
N TYR A 70 -2.76 -14.62 9.32
CA TYR A 70 -2.51 -13.24 9.71
C TYR A 70 -2.06 -12.40 8.51
N THR A 71 -2.75 -11.27 8.31
CA THR A 71 -2.36 -10.25 7.33
C THR A 71 -2.31 -8.91 8.06
N GLU A 72 -1.21 -8.19 7.84
CA GLU A 72 -1.04 -6.84 8.37
C GLU A 72 -2.06 -5.88 7.76
N ARG A 73 -2.59 -4.99 8.60
CA ARG A 73 -3.60 -4.02 8.23
C ARG A 73 -3.07 -2.61 8.41
N TYR A 74 -3.47 -1.73 7.52
CA TYR A 74 -3.00 -0.35 7.47
C TYR A 74 -4.17 0.62 7.39
N ASN A 75 -3.94 1.84 7.85
CA ASN A 75 -4.81 2.98 7.61
C ASN A 75 -4.10 3.92 6.63
N LEU A 76 -4.85 4.41 5.64
CA LEU A 76 -4.39 5.43 4.71
C LEU A 76 -4.85 6.79 5.21
N ILE A 77 -3.89 7.64 5.56
CA ILE A 77 -4.15 8.93 6.18
C ILE A 77 -3.59 10.02 5.29
N ARG A 78 -4.37 11.08 5.07
CA ARG A 78 -3.89 12.26 4.36
C ARG A 78 -3.11 13.16 5.30
N ASN A 79 -1.87 13.51 4.97
CA ASN A 79 -1.02 14.28 5.88
C ASN A 79 -1.53 15.71 6.09
N SER A 80 -2.04 16.36 5.03
CA SER A 80 -2.51 17.75 5.14
C SER A 80 -3.58 17.97 6.22
N ASP A 81 -4.54 17.04 6.34
CA ASP A 81 -5.72 17.20 7.20
C ASP A 81 -5.75 16.18 8.34
N ASN A 82 -4.78 15.26 8.39
CA ASN A 82 -4.76 14.06 9.23
C ASN A 82 -6.04 13.21 9.16
N LYS A 83 -6.82 13.35 8.09
CA LYS A 83 -8.05 12.59 7.88
C LYS A 83 -7.72 11.17 7.43
N ILE A 84 -8.37 10.20 8.06
CA ILE A 84 -8.30 8.81 7.64
C ILE A 84 -9.22 8.65 6.41
N LEU A 85 -8.62 8.27 5.29
CA LEU A 85 -9.35 8.07 4.02
C LEU A 85 -9.85 6.63 3.88
N LEU A 86 -9.03 5.68 4.33
CA LEU A 86 -9.33 4.25 4.31
C LEU A 86 -8.78 3.59 5.57
N GLU A 87 -9.59 2.75 6.19
CA GLU A 87 -9.24 2.01 7.39
C GLU A 87 -9.12 0.52 7.11
N TRP A 88 -8.28 -0.17 7.91
CA TRP A 88 -8.17 -1.64 7.91
C TRP A 88 -7.81 -2.28 6.57
N ILE A 89 -7.08 -1.56 5.70
CA ILE A 89 -6.75 -2.02 4.36
C ILE A 89 -5.59 -3.02 4.35
N LYS A 90 -5.64 -3.97 3.41
CA LYS A 90 -4.51 -4.85 3.06
C LYS A 90 -3.61 -4.15 2.06
N LEU A 91 -2.30 -4.39 2.14
CA LEU A 91 -1.35 -3.85 1.16
C LEU A 91 -1.59 -4.39 -0.25
N ASP A 92 -2.09 -5.60 -0.39
CA ASP A 92 -2.26 -6.25 -1.70
C ASP A 92 -3.23 -5.50 -2.61
N GLY A 93 -4.28 -4.89 -2.05
CA GLY A 93 -5.18 -4.02 -2.81
C GLY A 93 -4.45 -2.81 -3.40
N LEU A 94 -3.57 -2.17 -2.61
CA LEU A 94 -2.76 -1.04 -3.09
C LEU A 94 -1.76 -1.47 -4.17
N ARG A 95 -1.17 -2.66 -4.03
CA ARG A 95 -0.22 -3.17 -5.03
C ARG A 95 -0.87 -3.34 -6.41
N LYS A 96 -2.07 -3.91 -6.44
CA LYS A 96 -2.84 -4.08 -7.67
C LYS A 96 -3.15 -2.73 -8.33
N VAL A 97 -3.67 -1.78 -7.55
CA VAL A 97 -3.98 -0.43 -8.03
C VAL A 97 -2.75 0.27 -8.60
N LEU A 98 -1.60 0.17 -7.92
CA LEU A 98 -0.37 0.79 -8.38
C LEU A 98 0.19 0.11 -9.64
N GLY A 99 0.05 -1.21 -9.75
CA GLY A 99 0.37 -1.98 -10.96
C GLY A 99 -0.49 -1.55 -12.15
N GLU A 100 -1.81 -1.51 -11.98
CA GLU A 100 -2.77 -1.06 -13.00
C GLU A 100 -2.54 0.39 -13.42
N ALA A 101 -2.17 1.27 -12.47
CA ALA A 101 -1.80 2.66 -12.76
C ALA A 101 -0.45 2.81 -13.48
N GLY A 102 0.30 1.72 -13.70
CA GLY A 102 1.56 1.71 -14.44
C GLY A 102 2.71 2.39 -13.71
N TYR A 103 2.73 2.31 -12.38
CA TYR A 103 3.88 2.76 -11.61
C TYR A 103 5.10 1.85 -11.85
N PRO A 104 6.33 2.38 -11.82
CA PRO A 104 7.51 1.52 -11.88
C PRO A 104 7.74 0.86 -10.52
N LEU A 105 8.03 -0.44 -10.56
CA LEU A 105 8.32 -1.26 -9.39
C LEU A 105 9.51 -0.74 -8.58
N HIS A 106 10.56 -0.30 -9.27
CA HIS A 106 11.78 0.21 -8.66
C HIS A 106 12.00 1.65 -9.07
N ASP A 107 12.37 2.48 -8.10
CA ASP A 107 12.88 3.82 -8.31
C ASP A 107 14.41 3.85 -8.08
N GLU A 108 15.01 5.02 -8.26
CA GLU A 108 16.46 5.17 -8.14
C GLU A 108 16.98 4.81 -6.75
N LYS A 109 16.22 5.16 -5.71
CA LYS A 109 16.52 4.82 -4.32
C LYS A 109 16.46 3.30 -4.07
N SER A 110 15.52 2.59 -4.70
CA SER A 110 15.48 1.12 -4.66
C SER A 110 16.66 0.47 -5.36
N ARG A 111 17.15 1.07 -6.46
CA ARG A 111 18.33 0.58 -7.19
C ARG A 111 19.62 0.79 -6.40
N ASN A 112 19.81 1.97 -5.81
CA ASN A 112 21.04 2.32 -5.09
C ASN A 112 21.29 1.43 -3.86
N LYS A 113 20.23 1.00 -3.16
CA LYS A 113 20.37 0.06 -2.03
C LYS A 113 20.96 -1.30 -2.43
N LYS A 114 20.59 -1.83 -3.60
CA LYS A 114 21.16 -3.08 -4.11
C LYS A 114 22.66 -2.93 -4.42
N VAL A 115 23.04 -1.77 -4.95
CA VAL A 115 24.44 -1.47 -5.30
C VAL A 115 25.31 -1.37 -4.03
N SER A 116 24.85 -0.67 -2.99
CA SER A 116 25.61 -0.57 -1.73
C SER A 116 25.77 -1.94 -1.04
N ASP A 117 24.71 -2.74 -0.98
CA ASP A 117 24.78 -4.09 -0.39
C ASP A 117 25.71 -5.03 -1.19
N SER A 118 25.73 -4.88 -2.52
CA SER A 118 26.62 -5.70 -3.37
C SER A 118 28.10 -5.36 -3.25
N ARG A 119 28.43 -4.10 -2.91
CA ARG A 119 29.82 -3.67 -2.67
C ARG A 119 30.31 -4.16 -1.31
N ASN A 120 29.51 -3.99 -0.26
CA ASN A 120 29.85 -4.40 1.10
C ASN A 120 29.95 -5.92 1.30
N ARG A 121 29.55 -6.74 0.32
CA ARG A 121 29.66 -8.21 0.37
C ARG A 121 30.91 -8.74 -0.34
N LYS A 122 31.67 -7.88 -1.02
CA LYS A 122 32.91 -8.22 -1.73
C LYS A 122 34.17 -7.78 -1.00
N GLU A 123 34.02 -7.13 0.15
CA GLU A 123 35.07 -6.84 1.14
C GLU A 123 34.96 -7.85 2.29
#